data_AF-A0A7X9DXR9-F1
#
_entry.id   AF-A0A7X9DXR9-F1
#
_cell.length_a   1.000
_cell.length_b   1.000
_cell.length_c   1.000
_cell.angle_alpha   90.00
_cell.angle_beta   90.00
_cell.angle_gamma   90.00
#
_symmetry.space_group_name_H-M   'P 1'
#
loop_
_entity.id
_entity.type
_entity.pdbx_description
1 polymer ?
#
loop_
_entity_poly.entity_id
_entity_poly.type
_entity_poly.pdbx_seq_one_letter_code
_entity_poly.pdbx_strand_id
1 'polypeptide(L)'
;AVENGVCMLRQFPTRKHHRAVTCPPDRCQPVCTGRLGEDLSDYARPVAERCIRQFVWWANPYDIRNCEENLRRIEPPTDFLLAYWMGRYYGFIPEDL
;
A
#
# COMPACT_ATOMS: atom_id res chain seq x y z
N ALA A 1 12.51 13.92 -7.38
CA ALA A 1 12.51 12.48 -7.01
C ALA A 1 12.33 12.29 -5.50
N VAL A 2 13.19 12.86 -4.65
CA VAL A 2 13.09 12.75 -3.18
C VAL A 2 11.75 13.27 -2.63
N GLU A 3 11.31 14.46 -3.08
CA GLU A 3 10.04 15.06 -2.65
C GLU A 3 8.82 14.15 -2.92
N ASN A 4 8.73 13.58 -4.12
CA ASN A 4 7.69 12.61 -4.47
C ASN A 4 7.72 11.39 -3.53
N GLY A 5 8.92 10.90 -3.20
CA GLY A 5 9.09 9.81 -2.24
C GLY A 5 8.55 10.15 -0.85
N VAL A 6 8.87 11.35 -0.33
CA VAL A 6 8.35 11.83 0.96
C VAL A 6 6.84 11.97 0.93
N CYS A 7 6.27 12.51 -0.15
CA CYS A 7 4.82 12.63 -0.31
C CYS A 7 4.14 11.26 -0.35
N MET A 8 4.73 10.26 -0.98
CA MET A 8 4.21 8.89 -1.02
C MET A 8 4.25 8.23 0.37
N LEU A 9 5.31 8.43 1.15
CA LEU A 9 5.42 7.88 2.50
C LEU A 9 4.31 8.39 3.44
N ARG A 10 3.88 9.65 3.28
CA ARG A 10 2.78 10.24 4.06
C ARG A 10 1.41 9.62 3.79
N GLN A 11 1.26 8.89 2.68
CA GLN A 11 0.01 8.22 2.33
C GLN A 11 -0.15 6.86 2.99
N PHE A 12 0.92 6.32 3.60
CA PHE A 12 0.83 5.03 4.27
C PHE A 12 -0.13 5.13 5.46
N PRO A 13 -1.03 4.16 5.61
CA PRO A 13 -2.03 4.18 6.65
C PRO A 13 -1.37 3.93 8.01
N THR A 14 -1.70 4.76 8.99
CA THR A 14 -1.30 4.58 10.40
C THR A 14 -1.84 3.29 11.02
N ARG A 15 -2.93 2.73 10.47
CA ARG A 15 -3.57 1.49 10.93
C ARG A 15 -3.90 0.61 9.73
N LYS A 16 -3.61 -0.69 9.85
CA LYS A 16 -3.74 -1.70 8.78
C LYS A 16 -5.08 -2.46 8.77
N HIS A 17 -6.15 -1.87 9.32
CA HIS A 17 -7.48 -2.42 9.06
C HIS A 17 -7.88 -2.19 7.60
N HIS A 18 -8.72 -3.05 7.04
CA HIS A 18 -9.24 -2.87 5.68
C HIS A 18 -10.08 -1.59 5.61
N ARG A 19 -9.83 -0.77 4.59
CA ARG A 19 -10.51 0.52 4.37
C ARG A 19 -11.31 0.46 3.08
N ALA A 20 -12.40 1.20 3.06
CA ALA A 20 -13.13 1.46 1.82
C ALA A 20 -12.21 2.23 0.85
N VAL A 21 -11.92 1.62 -0.28
CA VAL A 21 -11.10 2.20 -1.34
C VAL A 21 -11.77 1.87 -2.66
N THR A 22 -12.18 2.90 -3.39
CA THR A 22 -12.73 2.77 -4.73
C THR A 22 -11.70 3.25 -5.74
N CYS A 23 -11.51 2.47 -6.80
CA CYS A 23 -10.70 2.88 -7.93
C CYS A 23 -11.40 4.03 -8.67
N PRO A 24 -10.74 5.16 -8.93
CA PRO A 24 -11.34 6.26 -9.68
C PRO A 24 -11.85 5.77 -11.05
N PRO A 25 -13.15 5.88 -11.36
CA PRO A 25 -13.73 5.26 -12.54
C PRO A 25 -13.21 5.89 -13.84
N ASP A 26 -12.75 7.14 -13.81
CA ASP A 26 -12.15 7.83 -14.94
C ASP A 26 -10.71 7.38 -15.24
N ARG A 27 -10.00 6.79 -14.26
CA ARG A 27 -8.58 6.42 -14.37
C ARG A 27 -8.32 4.92 -14.34
N CYS A 28 -9.12 4.18 -13.61
CA CYS A 28 -8.97 2.73 -13.46
C CYS A 28 -9.72 1.97 -14.54
N GLN A 29 -9.45 2.28 -15.80
CA GLN A 29 -10.00 1.54 -16.92
C GLN A 29 -9.15 0.30 -17.21
N PRO A 30 -9.76 -0.86 -17.51
CA PRO A 30 -9.01 -2.06 -17.86
C PRO A 30 -8.32 -1.85 -19.22
N VAL A 31 -7.00 -1.93 -19.24
CA VAL A 31 -6.17 -1.77 -20.45
C VAL A 31 -5.48 -3.09 -20.82
N CYS A 32 -5.12 -3.91 -19.82
CA CYS A 32 -4.50 -5.21 -20.04
C CYS A 32 -4.88 -6.21 -18.94
N THR A 33 -4.45 -7.46 -19.12
CA THR A 33 -4.69 -8.55 -18.17
C THR A 33 -3.37 -8.97 -17.53
N GLY A 34 -3.38 -9.14 -16.21
CA GLY A 34 -2.25 -9.60 -15.42
C GLY A 34 -2.00 -11.11 -15.54
N ARG A 35 -0.94 -11.57 -14.87
CA ARG A 35 -0.49 -12.97 -14.91
C ARG A 35 -1.52 -13.95 -14.34
N LEU A 36 -2.42 -13.50 -13.46
CA LEU A 36 -3.44 -14.33 -12.84
C LEU A 36 -4.82 -14.13 -13.49
N GLY A 37 -4.88 -13.45 -14.65
CA GLY A 37 -6.13 -13.18 -15.35
C GLY A 37 -6.90 -11.96 -14.81
N GLU A 38 -6.28 -11.16 -13.92
CA GLU A 38 -6.89 -9.96 -13.36
C GLU A 38 -6.81 -8.77 -14.31
N ASP A 39 -7.83 -7.92 -14.32
CA ASP A 39 -7.80 -6.67 -15.08
C ASP A 39 -6.85 -5.65 -14.44
N LEU A 40 -6.06 -4.99 -15.28
CA LEU A 40 -5.09 -3.98 -14.90
C LEU A 40 -5.33 -2.69 -15.69
N SER A 41 -5.07 -1.56 -15.05
CA SER A 41 -5.07 -0.23 -15.67
C SER A 41 -3.66 0.22 -16.04
N ASP A 42 -3.54 1.24 -16.87
CA ASP A 42 -2.28 1.95 -17.11
C ASP A 42 -1.99 3.01 -16.02
N TYR A 43 -2.96 3.25 -15.12
CA TYR A 43 -2.84 4.18 -14.01
C TYR A 43 -2.16 3.55 -12.79
N ALA A 44 -0.97 4.03 -12.47
CA ALA A 44 -0.28 3.67 -11.23
C ALA A 44 -0.95 4.35 -10.03
N ARG A 45 -1.84 3.65 -9.33
CA ARG A 45 -2.58 4.19 -8.18
C ARG A 45 -1.60 4.64 -7.08
N PRO A 46 -1.75 5.82 -6.46
CA PRO A 46 -0.97 6.20 -5.27
C PRO A 46 -1.33 5.31 -4.07
N VAL A 47 -0.51 5.29 -3.02
CA VAL A 47 -0.68 4.37 -1.87
C VAL A 47 -2.03 4.57 -1.17
N ALA A 48 -2.49 5.82 -1.06
CA ALA A 48 -3.79 6.15 -0.46
C ALA A 48 -4.98 5.56 -1.24
N GLU A 49 -4.80 5.34 -2.53
CA GLU A 49 -5.82 4.76 -3.41
C GLU A 49 -5.66 3.25 -3.54
N ARG A 50 -4.77 2.58 -2.81
CA ARG A 50 -4.60 1.11 -2.89
C ARG A 50 -5.27 0.43 -1.71
N CYS A 51 -5.84 -0.75 -1.99
CA CYS A 51 -6.31 -1.65 -0.95
C CYS A 51 -5.21 -2.02 0.06
N ILE A 52 -5.59 -2.13 1.32
CA ILE A 52 -4.68 -2.59 2.37
C ILE A 52 -4.29 -4.05 2.15
N ARG A 53 -3.00 -4.32 2.20
CA ARG A 53 -2.38 -5.65 2.14
C ARG A 53 -1.25 -5.75 3.16
N GLN A 54 -0.72 -6.95 3.32
CA GLN A 54 0.49 -7.21 4.12
C GLN A 54 1.67 -6.31 3.70
N PHE A 55 1.88 -6.13 2.39
CA PHE A 55 2.83 -5.18 1.81
C PHE A 55 2.11 -4.30 0.79
N VAL A 56 1.84 -3.04 1.13
CA VAL A 56 1.21 -2.07 0.22
C VAL A 56 2.21 -1.53 -0.80
N TRP A 57 3.48 -1.38 -0.41
CA TRP A 57 4.52 -0.87 -1.32
C TRP A 57 4.88 -1.88 -2.42
N TRP A 58 4.79 -3.18 -2.14
CA TRP A 58 5.08 -4.27 -3.08
C TRP A 58 3.86 -4.71 -3.90
N ALA A 59 2.65 -4.33 -3.48
CA ALA A 59 1.43 -4.65 -4.21
C ALA A 59 1.43 -4.02 -5.62
N ASN A 60 0.78 -4.71 -6.56
CA ASN A 60 0.61 -4.23 -7.93
C ASN A 60 -0.12 -2.87 -7.94
N PRO A 61 0.51 -1.77 -8.40
CA PRO A 61 -0.11 -0.44 -8.40
C PRO A 61 -1.19 -0.25 -9.47
N TYR A 62 -1.26 -1.15 -10.45
CA TYR A 62 -2.15 -1.06 -11.62
C TYR A 62 -3.47 -1.83 -11.42
N ASP A 63 -3.58 -2.56 -10.32
CA ASP A 63 -4.76 -3.32 -9.94
C ASP A 63 -5.99 -2.42 -9.77
N ILE A 64 -7.10 -2.76 -10.42
CA ILE A 64 -8.33 -1.96 -10.42
C ILE A 64 -9.33 -2.35 -9.31
N ARG A 65 -8.97 -3.30 -8.44
CA ARG A 65 -9.87 -3.78 -7.38
C ARG A 65 -10.32 -2.67 -6.44
N ASN A 66 -11.58 -2.79 -6.02
CA ASN A 66 -12.18 -2.05 -4.91
C ASN A 66 -12.06 -2.86 -3.63
N CYS A 67 -12.05 -2.16 -2.50
CA CYS A 67 -12.08 -2.77 -1.18
C CYS A 67 -13.15 -2.12 -0.31
N GLU A 68 -13.71 -2.92 0.60
CA GLU A 68 -14.68 -2.49 1.60
C GLU A 68 -14.00 -2.29 2.95
N GLU A 69 -14.59 -1.46 3.80
CA GLU A 69 -14.09 -1.28 5.16
C GLU A 69 -14.38 -2.50 6.03
N ASN A 70 -13.37 -2.95 6.76
CA ASN A 70 -13.53 -3.94 7.81
C ASN A 70 -12.56 -3.67 8.95
N LEU A 71 -13.06 -3.03 10.01
CA LEU A 71 -12.30 -2.67 11.20
C LEU A 71 -11.79 -3.87 12.01
N ARG A 72 -12.40 -5.06 11.83
CA ARG A 72 -12.03 -6.29 12.54
C ARG A 72 -10.95 -7.08 11.81
N ARG A 73 -10.71 -6.78 10.53
CA ARG A 73 -9.67 -7.42 9.74
C ARG A 73 -8.46 -6.50 9.63
N ILE A 74 -7.42 -6.83 10.40
CA ILE A 74 -6.15 -6.10 10.44
C ILE A 74 -5.10 -6.93 9.72
N GLU A 75 -4.52 -6.40 8.65
CA GLU A 75 -3.40 -7.03 7.97
C GLU A 75 -2.12 -6.88 8.82
N PRO A 76 -1.20 -7.86 8.80
CA PRO A 76 0.07 -7.73 9.49
C PRO A 76 0.81 -6.45 9.04
N PRO A 77 1.39 -5.67 9.97
CA PRO A 77 2.00 -4.37 9.67
C PRO A 77 3.40 -4.50 9.01
N THR A 78 3.52 -5.36 8.00
CA THR A 78 4.82 -5.77 7.43
C THR A 78 5.52 -4.65 6.66
N ASP A 79 4.77 -3.67 6.14
CA ASP A 79 5.32 -2.45 5.53
C ASP A 79 6.28 -1.67 6.47
N PHE A 80 6.12 -1.80 7.79
CA PHE A 80 6.95 -1.09 8.76
C PHE A 80 8.18 -1.88 9.22
N LEU A 81 8.28 -3.18 8.87
CA LEU A 81 9.39 -4.02 9.32
C LEU A 81 10.74 -3.55 8.81
N LEU A 82 10.83 -3.14 7.54
CA LEU A 82 12.11 -2.66 7.00
C LEU A 82 12.60 -1.43 7.76
N ALA A 83 11.72 -0.44 7.97
CA ALA A 83 12.06 0.75 8.73
C ALA A 83 12.45 0.43 10.17
N TYR A 84 11.72 -0.50 10.81
CA TYR A 84 12.04 -1.00 12.15
C TYR A 84 13.43 -1.64 12.21
N TRP A 85 13.74 -2.59 11.32
CA TRP A 85 15.03 -3.26 11.32
C TRP A 85 16.19 -2.32 10.98
N MET A 86 15.99 -1.37 10.07
CA MET A 86 16.96 -0.32 9.80
C MET A 86 17.17 0.56 11.04
N GLY A 87 16.10 0.93 11.74
CA GLY A 87 16.16 1.67 12.99
C GLY A 87 16.96 0.94 14.07
N ARG A 88 16.74 -0.37 14.23
CA ARG A 88 17.51 -1.22 15.15
C ARG A 88 18.98 -1.34 14.73
N TYR A 89 19.25 -1.60 13.46
CA TYR A 89 20.62 -1.80 12.94
C TYR A 89 21.50 -0.56 13.13
N TYR A 90 20.95 0.65 12.90
CA TYR A 90 21.68 1.90 13.07
C TYR A 90 21.61 2.47 14.51
N GLY A 91 20.97 1.78 15.45
CA GLY A 91 20.87 2.22 16.85
C GLY A 91 19.88 3.37 17.11
N PHE A 92 18.98 3.68 16.18
CA PHE A 92 17.90 4.65 16.39
C PHE A 92 16.78 4.11 17.30
N ILE A 93 16.59 2.79 17.30
CA ILE A 93 15.66 2.09 18.19
C ILE A 93 16.53 1.23 19.13
N PRO A 94 16.51 1.49 20.44
CA PRO A 94 17.36 0.76 21.37
C PRO A 94 16.84 -0.67 21.60
N GLU A 95 17.68 -1.53 22.16
CA GLU A 95 17.33 -2.94 22.37
C GLU A 95 16.28 -3.16 23.45
N ASP A 96 16.16 -2.22 24.38
CA ASP A 96 15.29 -2.23 25.55
C ASP A 96 13.88 -1.66 25.30
N LEU A 97 13.58 -1.29 24.04
CA LEU A 97 12.26 -0.87 23.61
C LEU A 97 11.34 -2.05 23.27
#